data_AF-A2E190-F1
#
_entry.id   AF-A2E190-F1
#
_cell.length_a   1.000
_cell.length_b   1.000
_cell.length_c   1.000
_cell.angle_alpha   90.00
_cell.angle_beta   90.00
_cell.angle_gamma   90.00
#
_symmetry.space_group_name_H-M   'P 1'
#
loop_
_entity.id
_entity.type
_entity.pdbx_description
1 polymer ?
#
loop_
_entity_poly.entity_id
_entity_poly.type
_entity_poly.pdbx_seq_one_letter_code
_entity_poly.pdbx_strand_id
1 'polypeptide(L)'
;MEVDWKAISENISHYIDDDTFLSSTKPLHICKVLNSTTLTPTQFSNLFKNLADYHGKDDMFKMMSRAHIADFKTRKEVEEVEEIFNSVFGIPTLTKIFSFYKNGKQLESQNETEERRCESSSRPLKLPNYVSFGRGGFEVILKCSGSECIISGIDIKHMDTTQFFQQFQKATGISADQYKLRAGNKQIQHDHPLSDYNIQPGSILNLAWRNRGGKPVIYLYPMEEMDVNVNIKINDGIFSFVYPSFDEGSTWKVKANPSGEIKHRGKKMRYLFWETLFYPNLNMERGFVIKGQESIEFFEDKLKMMNLNDAEICDFITYWCPKLVAYKFVKICFQFENFDEMCPMTVEPKPQNINRVFFAALPLDIPEEIEPQDLPRFKRDGFTVIEWGGTIVSTLNY
;
A
#
# COMPACT_ATOMS: atom_id res chain seq x y z
N MET A 1 33.78 -15.10 -21.06
CA MET A 1 33.36 -16.02 -19.98
C MET A 1 32.26 -15.35 -19.21
N GLU A 2 31.10 -15.99 -19.10
CA GLU A 2 30.02 -15.50 -18.26
C GLU A 2 30.47 -15.57 -16.80
N VAL A 3 30.31 -14.48 -16.05
CA VAL A 3 30.70 -14.44 -14.63
C VAL A 3 29.72 -15.32 -13.85
N ASP A 4 30.25 -16.32 -13.15
CA ASP A 4 29.44 -17.23 -12.34
C ASP A 4 29.08 -16.56 -10.99
N TRP A 5 27.95 -15.86 -11.00
CA TRP A 5 27.44 -15.16 -9.83
C TRP A 5 27.06 -16.09 -8.68
N LYS A 6 26.78 -17.37 -8.96
CA LYS A 6 26.44 -18.36 -7.93
C LYS A 6 27.71 -18.82 -7.21
N ALA A 7 28.79 -19.08 -7.94
CA ALA A 7 30.09 -19.38 -7.35
C ALA A 7 30.61 -18.20 -6.49
N ILE A 8 30.37 -16.96 -6.91
CA ILE A 8 30.70 -15.75 -6.13
C ILE A 8 29.82 -15.66 -4.86
N SER A 9 28.53 -15.96 -4.97
CA SER A 9 27.60 -15.99 -3.83
C SER A 9 28.00 -17.00 -2.76
N GLU A 10 28.45 -18.19 -3.15
CA GLU A 10 28.90 -19.24 -2.23
C GLU A 10 30.24 -18.89 -1.56
N ASN A 11 31.02 -17.97 -2.15
CA ASN A 11 32.36 -17.61 -1.74
C ASN A 11 32.52 -16.10 -1.45
N ILE A 12 31.42 -15.45 -1.08
CA ILE A 12 31.33 -13.98 -1.00
C ILE A 12 32.42 -13.35 -0.12
N SER A 13 32.89 -14.08 0.89
CA SER A 13 33.96 -13.65 1.81
C SER A 13 35.28 -13.32 1.12
N HIS A 14 35.54 -13.87 -0.07
CA HIS A 14 36.73 -13.54 -0.86
C HIS A 14 36.60 -12.23 -1.63
N TYR A 15 35.37 -11.68 -1.71
CA TYR A 15 35.03 -10.55 -2.57
C TYR A 15 34.55 -9.32 -1.79
N ILE A 16 34.22 -9.46 -0.50
CA ILE A 16 33.71 -8.35 0.34
C ILE A 16 34.70 -7.21 0.54
N ASP A 17 36.00 -7.48 0.37
CA ASP A 17 37.11 -6.53 0.50
C ASP A 17 37.95 -6.45 -0.80
N ASP A 18 37.47 -7.02 -1.92
CA ASP A 18 38.17 -6.96 -3.21
C ASP A 18 37.76 -5.70 -4.00
N ASP A 19 38.60 -4.66 -3.92
CA ASP A 19 38.36 -3.38 -4.61
C ASP A 19 38.12 -3.51 -6.11
N THR A 20 38.76 -4.47 -6.78
CA THR A 20 38.59 -4.66 -8.22
C THR A 20 37.19 -5.21 -8.50
N PHE A 21 36.73 -6.16 -7.68
CA PHE A 21 35.37 -6.68 -7.76
C PHE A 21 34.33 -5.61 -7.41
N LEU A 22 34.50 -4.90 -6.29
CA LEU A 22 33.49 -3.97 -5.76
C LEU A 22 33.30 -2.73 -6.65
N SER A 23 34.39 -2.21 -7.23
CA SER A 23 34.34 -1.04 -8.13
C SER A 23 33.82 -1.36 -9.53
N SER A 24 34.11 -2.56 -10.06
CA SER A 24 33.73 -2.95 -11.42
C SER A 24 32.37 -3.66 -11.51
N THR A 25 31.83 -4.13 -10.38
CA THR A 25 30.56 -4.86 -10.35
C THR A 25 29.36 -3.92 -10.23
N LYS A 26 28.46 -3.98 -11.22
CA LYS A 26 27.24 -3.16 -11.23
C LYS A 26 26.30 -3.55 -10.09
N PRO A 27 25.51 -2.60 -9.53
CA PRO A 27 24.61 -2.86 -8.41
C PRO A 27 23.63 -4.03 -8.63
N LEU A 28 23.08 -4.16 -9.83
CA LEU A 28 22.19 -5.27 -10.19
C LEU A 28 22.88 -6.65 -10.13
N HIS A 29 24.19 -6.72 -10.34
CA HIS A 29 24.95 -7.97 -10.22
C HIS A 29 25.27 -8.28 -8.77
N ILE A 30 25.58 -7.27 -7.95
CA ILE A 30 25.69 -7.46 -6.50
C ILE A 30 24.35 -7.91 -5.91
N CYS A 31 23.21 -7.36 -6.36
CA CYS A 31 21.89 -7.85 -6.00
C CYS A 31 21.70 -9.35 -6.33
N LYS A 32 22.21 -9.82 -7.47
CA LYS A 32 22.14 -11.24 -7.86
C LYS A 32 22.94 -12.12 -6.90
N VAL A 33 24.14 -11.68 -6.53
CA VAL A 33 24.97 -12.35 -5.52
C VAL A 33 24.25 -12.39 -4.17
N LEU A 34 23.70 -11.26 -3.72
CA LEU A 34 23.03 -11.14 -2.42
C LEU A 34 21.72 -11.94 -2.32
N ASN A 35 20.97 -12.11 -3.42
CA ASN A 35 19.73 -12.90 -3.41
C ASN A 35 19.95 -14.36 -2.97
N SER A 36 21.16 -14.91 -3.12
CA SER A 36 21.52 -16.28 -2.77
C SER A 36 22.61 -16.39 -1.70
N THR A 37 23.02 -15.27 -1.11
CA THR A 37 24.06 -15.21 -0.09
C THR A 37 23.47 -14.92 1.28
N THR A 38 23.84 -15.73 2.28
CA THR A 38 23.64 -15.38 3.69
C THR A 38 24.92 -14.74 4.21
N LEU A 39 24.84 -13.46 4.55
CA LEU A 39 25.98 -12.72 5.10
C LEU A 39 25.96 -12.81 6.62
N THR A 40 27.12 -13.07 7.22
CA THR A 40 27.27 -12.78 8.65
C THR A 40 27.17 -11.27 8.87
N PRO A 41 26.81 -10.82 10.09
CA PRO A 41 26.79 -9.40 10.43
C PRO A 41 28.09 -8.67 10.05
N THR A 42 29.25 -9.27 10.33
CA THR A 42 30.56 -8.71 9.96
C THR A 42 30.77 -8.64 8.44
N GLN A 43 30.36 -9.67 7.69
CA GLN A 43 30.48 -9.67 6.23
C GLN A 43 29.54 -8.65 5.58
N PHE A 44 28.32 -8.53 6.12
CA PHE A 44 27.35 -7.52 5.71
C PHE A 44 27.92 -6.12 5.93
N SER A 45 28.40 -5.88 7.14
CA SER A 45 29.01 -4.64 7.56
C SER A 45 30.17 -4.23 6.63
N ASN A 46 31.15 -5.11 6.43
CA ASN A 46 32.31 -4.82 5.59
C ASN A 46 31.92 -4.61 4.12
N LEU A 47 31.08 -5.49 3.57
CA LEU A 47 30.65 -5.37 2.17
C LEU A 47 29.95 -4.04 1.91
N PHE A 48 28.97 -3.65 2.74
CA PHE A 48 28.21 -2.43 2.50
C PHE A 48 28.97 -1.16 2.87
N LYS A 49 29.94 -1.24 3.78
CA LYS A 49 30.89 -0.16 4.02
C LYS A 49 31.76 0.08 2.79
N ASN A 50 32.38 -0.96 2.24
CA ASN A 50 33.29 -0.83 1.11
C ASN A 50 32.54 -0.50 -0.21
N LEU A 51 31.33 -1.02 -0.40
CA LEU A 51 30.50 -0.65 -1.57
C LEU A 51 30.08 0.82 -1.57
N ALA A 52 30.01 1.47 -0.40
CA ALA A 52 29.65 2.87 -0.32
C ALA A 52 30.67 3.80 -0.97
N ASP A 53 31.93 3.39 -1.06
CA ASP A 53 32.99 4.16 -1.70
C ASP A 53 32.84 4.18 -3.24
N TYR A 54 32.08 3.24 -3.80
CA TYR A 54 31.93 3.05 -5.24
C TYR A 54 30.51 3.30 -5.77
N HIS A 55 29.48 3.21 -4.93
CA HIS A 55 28.07 3.23 -5.35
C HIS A 55 27.24 4.29 -4.59
N GLY A 56 26.34 4.96 -5.32
CA GLY A 56 25.45 5.98 -4.75
C GLY A 56 24.33 5.41 -3.86
N LYS A 57 23.72 6.27 -3.03
CA LYS A 57 22.74 5.87 -1.99
C LYS A 57 21.58 5.00 -2.51
N ASP A 58 21.01 5.33 -3.66
CA ASP A 58 19.86 4.58 -4.22
C ASP A 58 20.23 3.15 -4.63
N ASP A 59 21.44 2.97 -5.15
CA ASP A 59 21.92 1.66 -5.57
C ASP A 59 22.33 0.82 -4.36
N MET A 60 22.87 1.46 -3.32
CA MET A 60 23.10 0.84 -2.03
C MET A 60 21.79 0.32 -1.41
N PHE A 61 20.71 1.11 -1.38
CA PHE A 61 19.40 0.64 -0.87
C PHE A 61 18.85 -0.55 -1.67
N LYS A 62 18.99 -0.53 -3.00
CA LYS A 62 18.59 -1.65 -3.84
C LYS A 62 19.38 -2.91 -3.51
N MET A 63 20.71 -2.82 -3.37
CA MET A 63 21.57 -3.94 -3.01
C MET A 63 21.24 -4.48 -1.61
N MET A 64 21.08 -3.60 -0.63
CA MET A 64 20.72 -3.97 0.74
C MET A 64 19.36 -4.65 0.83
N SER A 65 18.36 -4.20 0.06
CA SER A 65 17.03 -4.83 0.05
C SER A 65 17.06 -6.30 -0.36
N ARG A 66 18.16 -6.75 -0.97
CA ARG A 66 18.41 -8.13 -1.39
C ARG A 66 19.33 -8.90 -0.45
N ALA A 67 19.99 -8.23 0.49
CA ALA A 67 20.80 -8.90 1.49
C ALA A 67 19.88 -9.47 2.58
N HIS A 68 19.99 -10.78 2.81
CA HIS A 68 19.16 -11.51 3.77
C HIS A 68 19.53 -11.17 5.22
N ILE A 69 18.97 -10.07 5.73
CA ILE A 69 19.16 -9.57 7.11
C ILE A 69 18.28 -10.28 8.15
N ALA A 70 17.38 -11.17 7.72
CA ALA A 70 16.49 -11.94 8.59
C ALA A 70 17.22 -12.98 9.46
N ASP A 71 18.50 -13.22 9.20
CA ASP A 71 19.34 -14.20 9.90
C ASP A 71 20.16 -13.59 11.06
N PHE A 72 20.05 -12.28 11.33
CA PHE A 72 20.65 -11.67 12.52
C PHE A 72 19.87 -12.10 13.75
N LYS A 73 20.55 -12.81 14.66
CA LYS A 73 19.90 -13.49 15.78
C LYS A 73 19.92 -12.67 17.05
N THR A 74 20.86 -11.73 17.16
CA THR A 74 21.10 -10.97 18.40
C THR A 74 21.02 -9.47 18.20
N ARG A 75 20.67 -8.77 19.28
CA ARG A 75 20.58 -7.31 19.31
C ARG A 75 21.90 -6.60 18.97
N LYS A 76 23.04 -7.20 19.35
CA LYS A 76 24.38 -6.64 19.07
C LYS A 76 24.70 -6.63 17.56
N GLU A 77 24.28 -7.67 16.85
CA GLU A 77 24.47 -7.78 15.38
C GLU A 77 23.63 -6.74 14.62
N VAL A 78 22.43 -6.45 15.13
CA VAL A 78 21.55 -5.39 14.61
C VAL A 78 22.15 -4.01 14.87
N GLU A 79 22.73 -3.78 16.04
CA GLU A 79 23.37 -2.51 16.43
C GLU A 79 24.64 -2.23 15.58
N GLU A 80 25.49 -3.23 15.33
CA GLU A 80 26.68 -3.11 14.46
C GLU A 80 26.31 -2.73 13.00
N VAL A 81 25.20 -3.29 12.51
CA VAL A 81 24.67 -2.99 11.18
C VAL A 81 24.04 -1.59 11.15
N GLU A 82 23.32 -1.18 12.20
CA GLU A 82 22.73 0.15 12.36
C GLU A 82 23.80 1.26 12.40
N GLU A 83 24.98 1.01 12.98
CA GLU A 83 26.10 1.96 13.01
C GLU A 83 26.68 2.24 11.61
N ILE A 84 26.76 1.22 10.75
CA ILE A 84 27.17 1.38 9.35
C ILE A 84 26.10 2.11 8.56
N PHE A 85 24.83 1.83 8.82
CA PHE A 85 23.72 2.57 8.21
C PHE A 85 23.72 4.06 8.56
N ASN A 86 24.00 4.36 9.82
CA ASN A 86 24.17 5.72 10.29
C ASN A 86 25.37 6.42 9.66
N SER A 87 26.54 5.77 9.65
CA SER A 87 27.77 6.37 9.12
C SER A 87 27.76 6.57 7.61
N VAL A 88 27.17 5.62 6.85
CA VAL A 88 27.16 5.65 5.38
C VAL A 88 25.97 6.45 4.81
N PHE A 89 24.77 6.29 5.38
CA PHE A 89 23.55 6.85 4.79
C PHE A 89 22.98 8.04 5.55
N GLY A 90 23.38 8.24 6.82
CA GLY A 90 22.90 9.32 7.68
C GLY A 90 21.47 9.13 8.18
N ILE A 91 21.01 7.88 8.34
CA ILE A 91 19.61 7.56 8.73
C ILE A 91 19.56 6.88 10.11
N PRO A 92 19.18 7.60 11.19
CA PRO A 92 19.18 7.08 12.56
C PRO A 92 17.86 6.44 12.95
N THR A 93 17.41 5.39 12.25
CA THR A 93 16.17 4.71 12.67
C THR A 93 15.94 3.31 12.08
N LEU A 94 16.84 2.34 12.34
CA LEU A 94 16.49 0.93 12.15
C LEU A 94 15.82 0.32 13.39
N THR A 95 15.95 0.96 14.55
CA THR A 95 15.37 0.53 15.83
C THR A 95 13.83 0.32 15.83
N LYS A 96 13.10 0.88 14.86
CA LYS A 96 11.64 0.66 14.71
C LYS A 96 11.29 -0.59 13.88
N ILE A 97 12.15 -0.97 12.93
CA ILE A 97 11.97 -2.17 12.10
C ILE A 97 12.28 -3.44 12.91
N PHE A 98 13.23 -3.37 13.84
CA PHE A 98 13.64 -4.50 14.68
C PHE A 98 12.87 -4.64 16.01
N SER A 99 11.67 -4.03 16.11
CA SER A 99 10.84 -4.06 17.34
C SER A 99 10.44 -5.47 17.82
N PHE A 100 10.65 -6.50 17.00
CA PHE A 100 10.47 -7.92 17.32
C PHE A 100 11.15 -8.34 18.64
N TYR A 101 12.28 -7.75 19.01
CA TYR A 101 13.00 -8.10 20.24
C TYR A 101 12.43 -7.49 21.53
N LYS A 102 11.52 -6.50 21.45
CA LYS A 102 11.00 -5.82 22.65
C LYS A 102 9.87 -6.57 23.36
N ASN A 103 9.18 -7.51 22.70
CA ASN A 103 7.95 -8.12 23.25
C ASN A 103 8.15 -9.53 23.86
N GLY A 104 9.39 -10.02 23.97
CA GLY A 104 9.68 -11.31 24.56
C GLY A 104 9.94 -11.26 26.06
N LYS A 105 8.93 -10.90 26.88
CA LYS A 105 8.73 -11.34 28.28
C LYS A 105 7.65 -10.51 29.00
N GLN A 106 6.46 -11.09 29.16
CA GLN A 106 5.73 -11.16 30.43
C GLN A 106 4.49 -12.04 30.24
N LEU A 107 4.52 -13.25 30.80
CA LEU A 107 3.38 -14.13 30.98
C LEU A 107 3.48 -14.72 32.39
N GLU A 108 2.55 -14.35 33.25
CA GLU A 108 2.09 -14.96 34.52
C GLU A 108 1.13 -13.92 35.14
N SER A 109 -0.11 -14.15 35.53
CA SER A 109 -0.95 -15.34 35.60
C SER A 109 -2.40 -14.90 35.95
N GLN A 110 -3.37 -15.78 35.65
CA GLN A 110 -4.68 -15.99 36.30
C GLN A 110 -5.96 -15.21 35.88
N ASN A 111 -6.86 -16.01 35.26
CA ASN A 111 -8.29 -16.24 35.56
C ASN A 111 -9.39 -15.47 34.79
N GLU A 112 -10.08 -16.26 33.94
CA GLU A 112 -11.55 -16.46 33.79
C GLU A 112 -12.48 -15.46 34.53
N THR A 113 -13.60 -14.94 34.00
CA THR A 113 -14.63 -15.56 33.15
C THR A 113 -15.62 -14.48 32.64
N GLU A 114 -16.32 -14.79 31.54
CA GLU A 114 -17.63 -14.28 31.08
C GLU A 114 -17.78 -12.81 30.60
N GLU A 115 -18.00 -12.64 29.29
CA GLU A 115 -19.36 -12.35 28.78
C GLU A 115 -19.44 -12.50 27.24
N ARG A 116 -20.49 -13.19 26.79
CA ARG A 116 -20.88 -13.35 25.38
C ARG A 116 -21.57 -12.06 24.89
N ARG A 117 -21.21 -11.57 23.69
CA ARG A 117 -22.11 -11.30 22.53
C ARG A 117 -21.48 -10.40 21.46
N CYS A 118 -21.97 -10.59 20.23
CA CYS A 118 -21.69 -9.88 18.97
C CYS A 118 -20.41 -10.28 18.22
N GLU A 119 -20.50 -11.40 17.49
CA GLU A 119 -19.63 -11.67 16.34
C GLU A 119 -20.11 -10.85 15.13
N SER A 120 -19.46 -9.71 14.90
CA SER A 120 -19.33 -9.10 13.58
C SER A 120 -17.96 -8.42 13.52
N SER A 121 -16.92 -9.24 13.38
CA SER A 121 -15.54 -8.76 13.24
C SER A 121 -15.06 -9.01 11.82
N SER A 122 -15.24 -8.01 10.95
CA SER A 122 -14.61 -7.96 9.63
C SER A 122 -13.10 -7.77 9.81
N ARG A 123 -12.39 -8.89 9.85
CA ARG A 123 -10.93 -8.99 9.88
C ARG A 123 -10.31 -8.37 8.61
N PRO A 124 -9.07 -7.84 8.67
CA PRO A 124 -8.34 -7.43 7.48
C PRO A 124 -8.32 -8.56 6.45
N LEU A 125 -8.33 -8.22 5.16
CA LEU A 125 -8.12 -9.15 4.03
C LEU A 125 -6.69 -9.72 4.08
N LYS A 126 -6.49 -10.61 5.03
CA LYS A 126 -5.27 -11.39 5.20
C LYS A 126 -5.49 -12.66 4.40
N LEU A 127 -4.57 -12.95 3.49
CA LEU A 127 -4.51 -14.28 2.91
C LEU A 127 -4.43 -15.29 4.06
N PRO A 128 -5.40 -16.22 4.16
CA PRO A 128 -5.34 -17.26 5.16
C PRO A 128 -4.09 -18.10 4.90
N ASN A 129 -3.49 -18.67 5.95
CA ASN A 129 -2.30 -19.51 5.77
C ASN A 129 -2.60 -20.76 4.93
N TYR A 130 -3.87 -21.18 4.87
CA TYR A 130 -4.30 -22.38 4.16
C TYR A 130 -5.73 -22.25 3.62
N VAL A 131 -5.97 -22.77 2.41
CA VAL A 131 -7.26 -22.85 1.73
C VAL A 131 -7.41 -24.26 1.14
N SER A 132 -8.62 -24.82 1.21
CA SER A 132 -8.93 -26.10 0.58
C SER A 132 -10.13 -26.02 -0.34
N PHE A 133 -9.97 -26.55 -1.54
CA PHE A 133 -10.97 -26.60 -2.60
C PHE A 133 -11.78 -27.92 -2.60
N GLY A 134 -11.37 -28.92 -1.82
CA GLY A 134 -12.04 -30.23 -1.75
C GLY A 134 -11.09 -31.38 -1.41
N ARG A 135 -11.58 -32.62 -1.52
CA ARG A 135 -10.78 -33.84 -1.31
C ARG A 135 -10.14 -34.29 -2.64
N GLY A 136 -8.81 -34.44 -2.67
CA GLY A 136 -8.04 -34.82 -3.87
C GLY A 136 -7.52 -33.62 -4.66
N GLY A 137 -6.53 -33.81 -5.54
CA GLY A 137 -5.80 -32.73 -6.23
C GLY A 137 -4.43 -32.44 -5.58
N PHE A 138 -3.68 -31.48 -6.13
CA PHE A 138 -2.36 -31.09 -5.60
C PHE A 138 -2.37 -29.71 -4.95
N GLU A 139 -1.28 -29.39 -4.26
CA GLU A 139 -1.11 -28.12 -3.54
C GLU A 139 -0.30 -27.11 -4.34
N VAL A 140 -0.64 -25.83 -4.20
CA VAL A 140 0.13 -24.69 -4.73
C VAL A 140 0.36 -23.66 -3.63
N ILE A 141 1.44 -22.90 -3.75
CA ILE A 141 1.81 -21.86 -2.79
C ILE A 141 1.48 -20.50 -3.40
N LEU A 142 0.67 -19.74 -2.71
CA LEU A 142 0.30 -18.37 -3.05
C LEU A 142 1.16 -17.41 -2.25
N LYS A 143 2.02 -16.65 -2.94
CA LYS A 143 2.84 -15.61 -2.31
C LYS A 143 2.26 -14.24 -2.58
N CYS A 144 2.07 -13.45 -1.54
CA CYS A 144 1.61 -12.07 -1.61
C CYS A 144 2.39 -11.23 -0.59
N SER A 145 2.92 -10.07 -0.96
CA SER A 145 3.72 -9.14 -0.15
C SER A 145 3.78 -9.43 1.36
N GLY A 146 4.72 -10.29 1.79
CA GLY A 146 4.97 -10.62 3.20
C GLY A 146 4.05 -11.70 3.83
N SER A 147 3.30 -12.45 3.04
CA SER A 147 2.40 -13.53 3.48
C SER A 147 2.34 -14.67 2.45
N GLU A 148 2.17 -15.90 2.94
CA GLU A 148 2.03 -17.10 2.12
C GLU A 148 0.74 -17.84 2.47
N CYS A 149 0.08 -18.37 1.46
CA CYS A 149 -1.13 -19.18 1.57
C CYS A 149 -0.92 -20.48 0.81
N ILE A 150 -1.21 -21.62 1.42
CA ILE A 150 -1.23 -22.91 0.70
C ILE A 150 -2.65 -23.15 0.20
N ILE A 151 -2.82 -23.34 -1.10
CA ILE A 151 -4.09 -23.83 -1.65
C ILE A 151 -3.96 -25.30 -1.99
N SER A 152 -4.82 -26.12 -1.40
CA SER A 152 -4.96 -27.53 -1.70
C SER A 152 -6.20 -27.81 -2.54
N GLY A 153 -6.18 -28.93 -3.27
CA GLY A 153 -7.33 -29.40 -4.03
C GLY A 153 -7.36 -28.95 -5.48
N ILE A 154 -6.19 -28.57 -6.04
CA ILE A 154 -6.08 -28.17 -7.44
C ILE A 154 -6.05 -29.41 -8.34
N ASP A 155 -7.07 -29.57 -9.18
CA ASP A 155 -7.12 -30.60 -10.22
C ASP A 155 -6.92 -29.97 -11.60
N ILE A 156 -5.66 -29.90 -12.05
CA ILE A 156 -5.33 -29.22 -13.30
C ILE A 156 -5.95 -29.85 -14.56
N LYS A 157 -6.43 -31.10 -14.49
CA LYS A 157 -7.02 -31.80 -15.65
C LYS A 157 -8.49 -31.48 -15.83
N HIS A 158 -9.17 -31.10 -14.75
CA HIS A 158 -10.62 -30.94 -14.72
C HIS A 158 -11.07 -29.57 -14.18
N MET A 159 -10.11 -28.69 -13.81
CA MET A 159 -10.36 -27.34 -13.33
C MET A 159 -9.89 -26.29 -14.33
N ASP A 160 -10.74 -25.28 -14.60
CA ASP A 160 -10.36 -24.08 -15.32
C ASP A 160 -10.08 -22.90 -14.37
N THR A 161 -9.55 -21.81 -14.93
CA THR A 161 -9.23 -20.59 -14.17
C THR A 161 -10.47 -19.94 -13.56
N THR A 162 -11.64 -20.04 -14.20
CA THR A 162 -12.89 -19.48 -13.68
C THR A 162 -13.36 -20.22 -12.44
N GLN A 163 -13.29 -21.55 -12.44
CA GLN A 163 -13.55 -22.40 -11.28
C GLN A 163 -12.54 -22.17 -10.16
N PHE A 164 -11.25 -21.99 -10.48
CA PHE A 164 -10.23 -21.63 -9.48
C PHE A 164 -10.58 -20.33 -8.77
N PHE A 165 -10.91 -19.28 -9.52
CA PHE A 165 -11.26 -17.98 -8.96
C PHE A 165 -12.54 -18.05 -8.11
N GLN A 166 -13.57 -18.76 -8.57
CA GLN A 166 -14.80 -18.97 -7.81
C GLN A 166 -14.57 -19.73 -6.48
N GLN A 167 -13.74 -20.77 -6.50
CA GLN A 167 -13.44 -21.55 -5.29
C GLN A 167 -12.55 -20.77 -4.33
N PHE A 168 -11.58 -19.99 -4.84
CA PHE A 168 -10.76 -19.10 -4.03
C PHE A 168 -11.62 -18.04 -3.34
N GLN A 169 -12.51 -17.38 -4.09
CA GLN A 169 -13.42 -16.39 -3.55
C GLN A 169 -14.37 -17.01 -2.52
N LYS A 170 -14.96 -18.18 -2.79
CA LYS A 170 -15.82 -18.88 -1.83
C LYS A 170 -15.10 -19.21 -0.53
N ALA A 171 -13.82 -19.56 -0.58
CA ALA A 171 -13.06 -19.96 0.59
C ALA A 171 -12.44 -18.80 1.37
N THR A 172 -12.21 -17.65 0.72
CA THR A 172 -11.45 -16.53 1.31
C THR A 172 -12.23 -15.22 1.40
N GLY A 173 -13.33 -15.09 0.65
CA GLY A 173 -14.08 -13.85 0.46
C GLY A 173 -13.40 -12.85 -0.50
N ILE A 174 -12.30 -13.24 -1.16
CA ILE A 174 -11.47 -12.35 -1.99
C ILE A 174 -11.80 -12.55 -3.47
N SER A 175 -12.32 -11.53 -4.16
CA SER A 175 -12.59 -11.60 -5.60
C SER A 175 -11.32 -11.48 -6.44
N ALA A 176 -11.34 -12.11 -7.62
CA ALA A 176 -10.21 -12.26 -8.55
C ALA A 176 -9.67 -10.93 -9.13
N ASP A 177 -10.39 -9.86 -8.89
CA ASP A 177 -10.14 -8.53 -9.37
C ASP A 177 -9.38 -7.63 -8.39
N GLN A 178 -9.43 -7.95 -7.10
CA GLN A 178 -8.64 -7.30 -6.06
C GLN A 178 -7.15 -7.61 -6.23
N TYR A 179 -6.81 -8.61 -7.06
CA TYR A 179 -5.44 -9.04 -7.28
C TYR A 179 -5.14 -9.39 -8.75
N LYS A 180 -3.86 -9.58 -9.02
CA LYS A 180 -3.32 -10.20 -10.23
C LYS A 180 -2.57 -11.44 -9.80
N LEU A 181 -2.92 -12.56 -10.41
CA LEU A 181 -2.27 -13.84 -10.17
C LEU A 181 -1.32 -14.17 -11.33
N ARG A 182 -0.11 -14.61 -11.01
CA ARG A 182 0.92 -14.98 -11.98
C ARG A 182 1.53 -16.32 -11.66
N ALA A 183 1.58 -17.20 -12.65
CA ALA A 183 2.37 -18.42 -12.64
C ALA A 183 3.67 -18.15 -13.41
N GLY A 184 4.79 -18.01 -12.68
CA GLY A 184 6.03 -17.51 -13.26
C GLY A 184 5.84 -16.14 -13.93
N ASN A 185 6.12 -16.05 -15.23
CA ASN A 185 5.98 -14.82 -16.03
C ASN A 185 4.61 -14.69 -16.71
N LYS A 186 3.76 -15.72 -16.65
CA LYS A 186 2.44 -15.70 -17.28
C LYS A 186 1.41 -15.21 -16.27
N GLN A 187 0.67 -14.16 -16.65
CA GLN A 187 -0.51 -13.73 -15.89
C GLN A 187 -1.67 -14.68 -16.17
N ILE A 188 -2.30 -15.17 -15.11
CA ILE A 188 -3.49 -16.02 -15.20
C ILE A 188 -4.69 -15.14 -15.59
N GLN A 189 -5.44 -15.56 -16.61
CA GLN A 189 -6.60 -14.85 -17.16
C GLN A 189 -7.86 -15.73 -16.98
N HIS A 190 -9.04 -15.13 -16.98
CA HIS A 190 -10.32 -15.85 -16.89
C HIS A 190 -10.57 -16.72 -18.12
N ASP A 191 -11.41 -17.76 -17.96
CA ASP A 191 -11.91 -18.63 -19.04
C ASP A 191 -10.85 -19.38 -19.84
N HIS A 192 -9.69 -19.65 -19.21
CA HIS A 192 -8.64 -20.51 -19.76
C HIS A 192 -8.45 -21.78 -18.92
N PRO A 193 -8.10 -22.92 -19.54
CA PRO A 193 -7.65 -24.11 -18.81
C PRO A 193 -6.44 -23.81 -17.91
N LEU A 194 -6.43 -24.29 -16.67
CA LEU A 194 -5.28 -24.12 -15.77
C LEU A 194 -4.01 -24.78 -16.32
N SER A 195 -4.17 -25.83 -17.14
CA SER A 195 -3.08 -26.52 -17.84
C SER A 195 -2.20 -25.60 -18.67
N ASP A 196 -2.73 -24.48 -19.18
CA ASP A 196 -2.04 -23.55 -20.08
C ASP A 196 -0.92 -22.74 -19.37
N TYR A 197 -0.97 -22.73 -18.04
CA TYR A 197 -0.06 -22.00 -17.17
C TYR A 197 1.08 -22.87 -16.63
N ASN A 198 1.14 -24.16 -17.00
CA ASN A 198 2.15 -25.12 -16.55
C ASN A 198 2.30 -25.17 -15.02
N ILE A 199 1.16 -25.14 -14.31
CA ILE A 199 1.11 -25.21 -12.86
C ILE A 199 1.29 -26.68 -12.44
N GLN A 200 2.18 -26.93 -11.49
CA GLN A 200 2.54 -28.26 -10.99
C GLN A 200 2.37 -28.32 -9.46
N PRO A 201 2.35 -29.52 -8.86
CA PRO A 201 2.41 -29.67 -7.40
C PRO A 201 3.56 -28.85 -6.80
N GLY A 202 3.24 -28.01 -5.81
CA GLY A 202 4.17 -27.10 -5.14
C GLY A 202 4.49 -25.81 -5.90
N SER A 203 3.84 -25.53 -7.03
CA SER A 203 4.10 -24.31 -7.80
C SER A 203 3.79 -23.05 -7.00
N ILE A 204 4.62 -22.03 -7.19
CA ILE A 204 4.43 -20.71 -6.58
C ILE A 204 3.64 -19.82 -7.54
N LEU A 205 2.46 -19.39 -7.09
CA LEU A 205 1.66 -18.37 -7.74
C LEU A 205 1.87 -17.04 -7.02
N ASN A 206 2.31 -16.02 -7.76
CA ASN A 206 2.50 -14.68 -7.21
C ASN A 206 1.18 -13.92 -7.31
N LEU A 207 0.68 -13.49 -6.17
CA LEU A 207 -0.47 -12.60 -6.03
C LEU A 207 0.03 -11.20 -5.73
N ALA A 208 -0.27 -10.29 -6.64
CA ALA A 208 -0.07 -8.87 -6.43
C ALA A 208 -1.44 -8.20 -6.28
N TRP A 209 -1.66 -7.50 -5.18
CA TRP A 209 -2.85 -6.66 -5.05
C TRP A 209 -2.90 -5.64 -6.21
N ARG A 210 -4.08 -5.45 -6.79
CA ARG A 210 -4.28 -4.38 -7.77
C ARG A 210 -4.34 -3.05 -7.02
N ASN A 211 -3.28 -2.26 -7.11
CA ASN A 211 -3.28 -0.89 -6.62
C ASN A 211 -3.92 0.04 -7.65
N ARG A 212 -4.82 0.90 -7.19
CA ARG A 212 -4.99 2.24 -7.75
C ARG A 212 -4.99 3.21 -6.57
N GLY A 213 -3.79 3.61 -6.16
CA GLY A 213 -3.56 4.52 -5.05
C GLY A 213 -4.30 5.83 -5.24
N GLY A 214 -4.85 6.35 -4.13
CA GLY A 214 -5.70 7.52 -4.12
C GLY A 214 -4.92 8.84 -4.10
N LYS A 215 -5.63 9.95 -4.32
CA LYS A 215 -5.09 11.30 -4.08
C LYS A 215 -5.87 12.09 -3.03
N PRO A 216 -5.86 11.67 -1.74
CA PRO A 216 -6.22 12.55 -0.65
C PRO A 216 -5.32 13.79 -0.60
N VAL A 217 -5.91 14.98 -0.76
CA VAL A 217 -5.24 16.26 -0.53
C VAL A 217 -6.03 17.11 0.45
N ILE A 218 -5.32 17.76 1.36
CA ILE A 218 -5.89 18.51 2.48
C ILE A 218 -5.58 19.99 2.32
N TYR A 219 -6.62 20.82 2.24
CA TYR A 219 -6.56 22.27 2.22
C TYR A 219 -6.93 22.83 3.60
N LEU A 220 -6.27 23.92 3.98
CA LEU A 220 -6.47 24.60 5.27
C LEU A 220 -6.90 26.05 5.03
N TYR A 221 -8.08 26.43 5.51
CA TYR A 221 -8.63 27.78 5.39
C TYR A 221 -8.92 28.39 6.77
N PRO A 222 -7.89 28.79 7.53
CA PRO A 222 -8.08 29.50 8.79
C PRO A 222 -8.62 30.92 8.56
N MET A 223 -9.14 31.55 9.61
CA MET A 223 -9.65 32.93 9.54
C MET A 223 -8.54 33.99 9.53
N GLU A 224 -7.37 33.64 10.08
CA GLU A 224 -6.16 34.46 10.11
C GLU A 224 -4.92 33.55 9.88
N GLU A 225 -3.74 34.14 9.65
CA GLU A 225 -2.52 33.34 9.55
C GLU A 225 -2.20 32.70 10.90
N MET A 226 -2.06 31.38 10.93
CA MET A 226 -1.84 30.61 12.17
C MET A 226 -1.03 29.35 11.93
N ASP A 227 -0.38 28.87 13.00
CA ASP A 227 0.24 27.54 13.01
C ASP A 227 -0.83 26.46 13.21
N VAL A 228 -0.75 25.39 12.42
CA VAL A 228 -1.70 24.29 12.36
C VAL A 228 -0.94 22.96 12.34
N ASN A 229 -1.34 22.06 13.22
CA ASN A 229 -0.92 20.67 13.25
C ASN A 229 -1.99 19.81 12.59
N VAL A 230 -1.61 19.01 11.59
CA VAL A 230 -2.50 18.07 10.91
C VAL A 230 -1.94 16.66 11.11
N ASN A 231 -2.64 15.81 11.82
CA ASN A 231 -2.30 14.40 12.03
C ASN A 231 -3.25 13.51 11.23
N ILE A 232 -2.70 12.57 10.47
CA ILE A 232 -3.45 11.50 9.80
C ILE A 232 -3.04 10.17 10.39
N LYS A 233 -3.99 9.28 10.62
CA LYS A 233 -3.72 7.86 10.87
C LYS A 233 -4.38 7.03 9.79
N ILE A 234 -3.78 5.89 9.52
CA ILE A 234 -4.39 4.84 8.70
C ILE A 234 -4.59 3.68 9.66
N ASN A 235 -5.84 3.33 9.94
CA ASN A 235 -6.14 2.26 10.89
C ASN A 235 -5.69 0.90 10.33
N ASP A 236 -5.93 0.68 9.04
CA ASP A 236 -5.59 -0.56 8.34
C ASP A 236 -4.74 -0.29 7.10
N GLY A 237 -3.44 -0.05 7.30
CA GLY A 237 -2.50 0.17 6.20
C GLY A 237 -1.26 0.97 6.59
N ILE A 238 -0.51 1.38 5.57
CA ILE A 238 0.67 2.23 5.70
C ILE A 238 0.62 3.35 4.66
N PHE A 239 1.27 4.47 4.95
CA PHE A 239 1.46 5.52 3.95
C PHE A 239 2.36 5.00 2.82
N SER A 240 1.89 5.09 1.56
CA SER A 240 2.73 4.83 0.38
C SER A 240 3.53 6.06 -0.01
N PHE A 241 2.94 7.24 0.17
CA PHE A 241 3.57 8.51 -0.14
C PHE A 241 2.97 9.63 0.71
N VAL A 242 3.80 10.61 1.06
CA VAL A 242 3.41 11.77 1.86
C VAL A 242 4.21 12.98 1.35
N TYR A 243 3.54 14.10 1.13
CA TYR A 243 4.20 15.35 0.79
C TYR A 243 3.49 16.56 1.43
N PRO A 244 4.22 17.47 2.09
CA PRO A 244 5.64 17.39 2.44
C PRO A 244 5.89 16.22 3.42
N SER A 245 7.14 15.90 3.75
CA SER A 245 7.39 14.90 4.78
C SER A 245 6.87 15.38 6.14
N PHE A 246 6.38 14.45 6.96
CA PHE A 246 5.92 14.74 8.32
C PHE A 246 7.03 15.37 9.18
N ASP A 247 6.62 16.12 10.20
CA ASP A 247 7.52 16.69 11.20
C ASP A 247 7.75 15.71 12.35
N GLU A 248 6.69 15.05 12.79
CA GLU A 248 6.74 14.14 13.93
C GLU A 248 5.66 13.07 13.79
N GLY A 249 6.04 11.80 13.82
CA GLY A 249 5.11 10.70 13.60
C GLY A 249 4.39 10.84 12.25
N SER A 250 3.06 10.91 12.29
CA SER A 250 2.20 11.16 11.13
C SER A 250 1.56 12.56 11.12
N THR A 251 2.30 13.53 11.67
CA THR A 251 1.84 14.92 11.85
C THR A 251 2.66 15.89 11.02
N TRP A 252 1.97 16.77 10.29
CA TRP A 252 2.54 18.00 9.75
C TRP A 252 2.34 19.15 10.73
N LYS A 253 3.36 20.00 10.88
CA LYS A 253 3.31 21.25 11.63
C LYS A 253 3.56 22.40 10.65
N VAL A 254 2.48 23.05 10.20
CA VAL A 254 2.52 24.03 9.11
C VAL A 254 1.98 25.38 9.55
N LYS A 255 2.26 26.42 8.78
CA LYS A 255 1.61 27.72 8.91
C LYS A 255 0.64 27.92 7.75
N ALA A 256 -0.64 28.06 8.04
CA ALA A 256 -1.69 28.27 7.03
C ALA A 256 -2.25 29.69 7.12
N ASN A 257 -2.77 30.21 6.02
CA ASN A 257 -3.42 31.52 5.99
C ASN A 257 -4.77 31.47 5.26
N PRO A 258 -5.60 32.52 5.35
CA PRO A 258 -6.97 32.50 4.82
C PRO A 258 -7.09 32.27 3.31
N SER A 259 -6.01 32.48 2.54
CA SER A 259 -6.00 32.21 1.09
C SER A 259 -5.93 30.71 0.75
N GLY A 260 -5.64 29.85 1.73
CA GLY A 260 -5.32 28.45 1.51
C GLY A 260 -3.84 28.17 1.23
N GLU A 261 -2.99 29.20 1.23
CA GLU A 261 -1.54 28.99 1.17
C GLU A 261 -1.03 28.37 2.48
N ILE A 262 -0.31 27.27 2.35
CA ILE A 262 0.36 26.56 3.42
C ILE A 262 1.87 26.80 3.28
N LYS A 263 2.52 27.20 4.38
CA LYS A 263 3.96 27.33 4.51
C LYS A 263 4.50 26.22 5.39
N HIS A 264 5.48 25.48 4.89
CA HIS A 264 6.19 24.43 5.63
C HIS A 264 7.67 24.46 5.29
N ARG A 265 8.54 24.60 6.32
CA ARG A 265 10.01 24.62 6.18
C ARG A 265 10.52 25.52 5.04
N GLY A 266 9.98 26.75 4.98
CA GLY A 266 10.34 27.75 3.97
C GLY A 266 9.73 27.55 2.58
N LYS A 267 8.97 26.48 2.36
CA LYS A 267 8.26 26.22 1.10
C LYS A 267 6.80 26.62 1.21
N LYS A 268 6.25 27.16 0.12
CA LYS A 268 4.82 27.45 -0.05
C LYS A 268 4.17 26.33 -0.86
N MET A 269 2.97 25.93 -0.47
CA MET A 269 2.16 24.92 -1.14
C MET A 269 0.68 25.22 -0.94
N ARG A 270 -0.18 24.55 -1.71
CA ARG A 270 -1.63 24.74 -1.66
C ARG A 270 -2.35 23.72 -0.78
N TYR A 271 -1.78 22.53 -0.65
CA TYR A 271 -2.38 21.43 0.09
C TYR A 271 -1.29 20.51 0.64
N LEU A 272 -1.65 19.72 1.65
CA LEU A 272 -0.90 18.56 2.12
C LEU A 272 -1.38 17.33 1.35
N PHE A 273 -0.49 16.40 1.06
CA PHE A 273 -0.77 15.21 0.27
C PHE A 273 -0.36 13.96 1.03
N TRP A 274 -1.23 12.96 1.05
CA TRP A 274 -0.90 11.62 1.49
C TRP A 274 -1.58 10.57 0.63
N GLU A 275 -1.05 9.37 0.64
CA GLU A 275 -1.59 8.22 -0.08
C GLU A 275 -1.41 6.95 0.76
N THR A 276 -2.37 6.04 0.64
CA THR A 276 -2.28 4.64 1.03
C THR A 276 -2.64 3.76 -0.16
N LEU A 277 -2.11 2.54 -0.19
CA LEU A 277 -2.35 1.60 -1.29
C LEU A 277 -3.73 0.93 -1.21
N PHE A 278 -4.42 1.00 -0.07
CA PHE A 278 -5.56 0.16 0.22
C PHE A 278 -6.65 0.86 1.05
N TYR A 279 -7.91 0.63 0.66
CA TYR A 279 -9.12 1.10 1.33
C TYR A 279 -10.08 -0.09 1.50
N PRO A 280 -10.07 -0.79 2.65
CA PRO A 280 -10.81 -2.05 2.83
C PRO A 280 -12.34 -1.89 2.87
N ASN A 281 -12.82 -0.78 3.42
CA ASN A 281 -14.22 -0.63 3.85
C ASN A 281 -14.95 0.41 2.99
N LEU A 282 -14.96 0.20 1.67
CA LEU A 282 -15.70 1.05 0.74
C LEU A 282 -17.18 0.66 0.73
N ASN A 283 -18.06 1.63 0.95
CA ASN A 283 -19.49 1.46 0.75
C ASN A 283 -19.84 1.70 -0.72
N MET A 284 -20.35 0.67 -1.39
CA MET A 284 -20.67 0.68 -2.82
C MET A 284 -22.17 0.40 -3.08
N GLU A 285 -23.03 0.52 -2.06
CA GLU A 285 -24.45 0.17 -2.13
C GLU A 285 -25.27 1.21 -2.89
N ARG A 286 -25.04 2.50 -2.61
CA ARG A 286 -25.68 3.65 -3.25
C ARG A 286 -24.64 4.47 -4.00
N GLY A 287 -25.01 5.11 -5.09
CA GLY A 287 -24.09 5.89 -5.89
C GLY A 287 -24.67 6.37 -7.21
N PHE A 288 -23.81 6.59 -8.19
CA PHE A 288 -24.20 7.10 -9.50
C PHE A 288 -23.49 6.30 -10.59
N VAL A 289 -24.21 5.93 -11.65
CA VAL A 289 -23.59 5.35 -12.84
C VAL A 289 -23.61 6.39 -13.95
N ILE A 290 -22.42 6.69 -14.48
CA ILE A 290 -22.22 7.66 -15.56
C ILE A 290 -21.42 7.03 -16.70
N LYS A 291 -21.44 7.64 -17.88
CA LYS A 291 -20.40 7.33 -18.87
C LYS A 291 -19.07 7.96 -18.43
N GLY A 292 -17.95 7.30 -18.73
CA GLY A 292 -16.64 7.88 -18.39
C GLY A 292 -16.43 9.27 -19.02
N GLN A 293 -16.93 9.47 -20.23
CA GLN A 293 -16.89 10.76 -20.95
C GLN A 293 -17.66 11.89 -20.25
N GLU A 294 -18.63 11.56 -19.39
CA GLU A 294 -19.46 12.52 -18.65
C GLU A 294 -18.83 12.87 -17.28
N SER A 295 -17.67 12.31 -16.94
CA SER A 295 -17.04 12.48 -15.62
C SER A 295 -16.74 13.93 -15.24
N ILE A 296 -16.34 14.78 -16.19
CA ILE A 296 -16.05 16.19 -15.92
C ILE A 296 -17.31 16.92 -15.45
N GLU A 297 -18.36 16.92 -16.28
CA GLU A 297 -19.63 17.58 -15.97
C GLU A 297 -20.25 17.04 -14.67
N PHE A 298 -20.20 15.72 -14.48
CA PHE A 298 -20.71 15.08 -13.27
C PHE A 298 -20.00 15.59 -12.00
N PHE A 299 -18.66 15.59 -11.98
CA PHE A 299 -17.93 16.02 -10.79
C PHE A 299 -18.01 17.54 -10.57
N GLU A 300 -18.06 18.34 -11.63
CA GLU A 300 -18.31 19.79 -11.50
C GLU A 300 -19.64 20.06 -10.80
N ASP A 301 -20.72 19.40 -11.23
CA ASP A 301 -22.04 19.54 -10.61
C ASP A 301 -22.03 19.09 -9.15
N LYS A 302 -21.58 17.85 -8.87
CA LYS A 302 -21.64 17.27 -7.51
C LYS A 302 -20.73 17.98 -6.52
N LEU A 303 -19.50 18.30 -6.88
CA LEU A 303 -18.56 18.98 -5.96
C LEU A 303 -19.01 20.42 -5.70
N LYS A 304 -19.55 21.11 -6.69
CA LYS A 304 -20.12 22.46 -6.50
C LYS A 304 -21.36 22.44 -5.61
N MET A 305 -22.25 21.45 -5.80
CA MET A 305 -23.41 21.24 -4.92
C MET A 305 -22.98 20.99 -3.46
N MET A 306 -21.90 20.23 -3.26
CA MET A 306 -21.30 20.00 -1.94
C MET A 306 -20.59 21.22 -1.36
N ASN A 307 -20.52 22.35 -2.06
CA ASN A 307 -19.90 23.62 -1.64
C ASN A 307 -18.35 23.60 -1.66
N LEU A 308 -17.73 22.86 -2.60
CA LEU A 308 -16.31 23.04 -2.92
C LEU A 308 -16.11 24.27 -3.82
N ASN A 309 -14.95 24.92 -3.72
CA ASN A 309 -14.62 26.07 -4.54
C ASN A 309 -13.99 25.67 -5.89
N ASP A 310 -13.94 26.62 -6.84
CA ASP A 310 -13.47 26.34 -8.20
C ASP A 310 -12.01 25.84 -8.26
N ALA A 311 -11.15 26.24 -7.32
CA ALA A 311 -9.75 25.77 -7.28
C ALA A 311 -9.67 24.31 -6.82
N GLU A 312 -10.40 23.95 -5.77
CA GLU A 312 -10.52 22.57 -5.27
C GLU A 312 -11.10 21.65 -6.35
N ILE A 313 -12.17 22.11 -7.03
CA ILE A 313 -12.83 21.38 -8.11
C ILE A 313 -11.88 21.19 -9.31
N CYS A 314 -11.16 22.23 -9.71
CA CYS A 314 -10.18 22.16 -10.79
C CYS A 314 -9.06 21.15 -10.48
N ASP A 315 -8.48 21.19 -9.28
CA ASP A 315 -7.42 20.27 -8.87
C ASP A 315 -7.94 18.81 -8.79
N PHE A 316 -9.19 18.61 -8.38
CA PHE A 316 -9.85 17.30 -8.37
C PHE A 316 -10.03 16.77 -9.80
N ILE A 317 -10.64 17.56 -10.68
CA ILE A 317 -10.99 17.18 -12.05
C ILE A 317 -9.74 16.86 -12.85
N THR A 318 -8.75 17.75 -12.82
CA THR A 318 -7.50 17.59 -13.57
C THR A 318 -6.73 16.34 -13.15
N TYR A 319 -6.91 15.86 -11.91
CA TYR A 319 -6.32 14.60 -11.49
C TYR A 319 -7.19 13.38 -11.86
N TRP A 320 -8.48 13.38 -11.52
CA TRP A 320 -9.32 12.19 -11.58
C TRP A 320 -9.97 11.95 -12.93
N CYS A 321 -10.52 12.98 -13.58
CA CYS A 321 -11.30 12.81 -14.80
C CYS A 321 -10.49 12.21 -15.97
N PRO A 322 -9.19 12.54 -16.19
CA PRO A 322 -8.38 11.88 -17.21
C PRO A 322 -8.23 10.37 -17.00
N LYS A 323 -8.39 9.88 -15.77
CA LYS A 323 -8.34 8.44 -15.45
C LYS A 323 -9.69 7.74 -15.67
N LEU A 324 -10.78 8.50 -15.62
CA LEU A 324 -12.15 7.98 -15.71
C LEU A 324 -12.71 8.03 -17.14
N VAL A 325 -12.29 9.02 -17.93
CA VAL A 325 -12.76 9.26 -19.31
C VAL A 325 -12.59 8.05 -20.24
N ALA A 326 -11.61 7.19 -19.96
CA ALA A 326 -11.32 6.00 -20.76
C ALA A 326 -12.31 4.85 -20.54
N TYR A 327 -13.12 4.88 -19.47
CA TYR A 327 -14.09 3.83 -19.17
C TYR A 327 -15.41 4.06 -19.89
N LYS A 328 -16.07 2.97 -20.31
CA LYS A 328 -17.40 3.04 -20.93
C LYS A 328 -18.41 3.60 -19.92
N PHE A 329 -18.52 2.93 -18.79
CA PHE A 329 -19.34 3.35 -17.66
C PHE A 329 -18.52 3.30 -16.38
N VAL A 330 -18.89 4.14 -15.42
CA VAL A 330 -18.27 4.19 -14.09
C VAL A 330 -19.37 4.33 -13.05
N LYS A 331 -19.41 3.40 -12.09
CA LYS A 331 -20.16 3.55 -10.85
C LYS A 331 -19.32 4.37 -9.86
N ILE A 332 -19.88 5.46 -9.35
CA ILE A 332 -19.22 6.38 -8.42
C ILE A 332 -19.99 6.35 -7.10
N CYS A 333 -19.29 6.03 -6.02
CA CYS A 333 -19.82 6.01 -4.67
C CYS A 333 -18.96 6.92 -3.78
N PHE A 334 -19.56 7.94 -3.18
CA PHE A 334 -18.89 8.82 -2.22
C PHE A 334 -18.84 8.17 -0.83
N GLN A 335 -17.71 8.33 -0.16
CA GLN A 335 -17.37 7.75 1.14
C GLN A 335 -17.25 8.91 2.14
N PHE A 336 -17.86 8.76 3.31
CA PHE A 336 -17.93 9.79 4.35
C PHE A 336 -17.51 9.19 5.69
N GLU A 337 -18.46 8.81 6.56
CA GLU A 337 -18.18 8.27 7.90
C GLU A 337 -17.24 7.05 7.85
N ASN A 338 -17.45 6.14 6.89
CA ASN A 338 -16.57 4.98 6.71
C ASN A 338 -15.14 5.37 6.30
N PHE A 339 -14.96 6.47 5.56
CA PHE A 339 -13.63 7.00 5.23
C PHE A 339 -12.96 7.65 6.44
N ASP A 340 -13.74 8.36 7.28
CA ASP A 340 -13.26 8.94 8.53
C ASP A 340 -12.80 7.88 9.52
N GLU A 341 -13.51 6.75 9.57
CA GLU A 341 -13.11 5.58 10.36
C GLU A 341 -11.86 4.90 9.81
N MET A 342 -11.72 4.75 8.49
CA MET A 342 -10.52 4.13 7.90
C MET A 342 -9.27 4.99 8.11
N CYS A 343 -9.42 6.30 7.96
CA CYS A 343 -8.30 7.24 7.93
C CYS A 343 -8.61 8.47 8.78
N PRO A 344 -8.62 8.34 10.12
CA PRO A 344 -9.02 9.44 10.99
C PRO A 344 -8.00 10.58 10.92
N MET A 345 -8.54 11.80 10.89
CA MET A 345 -7.76 13.05 10.87
C MET A 345 -7.99 13.84 12.14
N THR A 346 -6.92 14.39 12.70
CA THR A 346 -6.99 15.37 13.80
C THR A 346 -6.28 16.64 13.38
N VAL A 347 -6.90 17.79 13.61
CA VAL A 347 -6.35 19.11 13.29
C VAL A 347 -6.38 19.99 14.53
N GLU A 348 -5.25 20.62 14.83
CA GLU A 348 -5.06 21.51 15.98
C GLU A 348 -4.43 22.84 15.53
N PRO A 349 -4.95 24.01 15.93
CA PRO A 349 -6.17 24.22 16.70
C PRO A 349 -7.42 23.66 16.02
N LYS A 350 -8.39 23.22 16.81
CA LYS A 350 -9.60 22.55 16.30
C LYS A 350 -10.37 23.45 15.31
N PRO A 351 -10.54 23.03 14.04
CA PRO A 351 -11.35 23.76 13.07
C PRO A 351 -12.84 23.67 13.40
N GLN A 352 -13.61 24.66 12.94
CA GLN A 352 -15.08 24.62 13.01
C GLN A 352 -15.64 23.55 12.07
N ASN A 353 -15.02 23.38 10.90
CA ASN A 353 -15.49 22.46 9.87
C ASN A 353 -14.33 21.59 9.36
N ILE A 354 -14.52 20.26 9.36
CA ILE A 354 -13.67 19.31 8.65
C ILE A 354 -14.56 18.60 7.63
N ASN A 355 -14.41 18.95 6.36
CA ASN A 355 -15.22 18.41 5.29
C ASN A 355 -14.35 17.52 4.40
N ARG A 356 -14.73 16.25 4.28
CA ARG A 356 -13.91 15.24 3.58
C ARG A 356 -14.75 14.57 2.51
N VAL A 357 -14.23 14.58 1.28
CA VAL A 357 -14.87 14.00 0.09
C VAL A 357 -13.96 12.94 -0.48
N PHE A 358 -14.25 11.68 -0.22
CA PHE A 358 -13.53 10.59 -0.86
C PHE A 358 -14.49 9.83 -1.77
N PHE A 359 -14.13 9.56 -3.03
CA PHE A 359 -14.98 8.73 -3.89
C PHE A 359 -14.31 7.40 -4.24
N ALA A 360 -15.11 6.36 -4.41
CA ALA A 360 -14.71 5.12 -5.03
C ALA A 360 -15.36 5.05 -6.41
N ALA A 361 -14.54 4.88 -7.45
CA ALA A 361 -15.01 4.63 -8.81
C ALA A 361 -14.83 3.16 -9.16
N LEU A 362 -15.86 2.54 -9.68
CA LEU A 362 -15.83 1.20 -10.21
C LEU A 362 -16.08 1.27 -11.73
N PRO A 363 -15.10 0.89 -12.58
CA PRO A 363 -15.32 0.76 -14.01
C PRO A 363 -16.30 -0.37 -14.31
N LEU A 364 -17.20 -0.13 -15.27
CA LEU A 364 -18.21 -1.08 -15.72
C LEU A 364 -18.23 -1.19 -17.25
N ASP A 365 -18.48 -2.40 -17.76
CA ASP A 365 -18.67 -2.65 -19.19
C ASP A 365 -20.09 -2.32 -19.67
N ILE A 366 -21.07 -2.57 -18.80
CA ILE A 366 -22.49 -2.27 -18.99
C ILE A 366 -22.98 -1.40 -17.83
N PRO A 367 -23.91 -0.46 -18.06
CA PRO A 367 -24.46 0.34 -16.97
C PRO A 367 -25.36 -0.52 -16.08
N GLU A 368 -25.37 -0.20 -14.79
CA GLU A 368 -26.29 -0.79 -13.81
C GLU A 368 -27.22 0.30 -13.24
N GLU A 369 -28.41 -0.09 -12.79
CA GLU A 369 -29.25 0.78 -11.98
C GLU A 369 -28.76 0.76 -10.53
N ILE A 370 -28.67 1.95 -9.94
CA ILE A 370 -28.26 2.12 -8.55
C ILE A 370 -29.05 3.26 -7.92
N GLU A 371 -29.38 3.11 -6.65
CA GLU A 371 -30.01 4.18 -5.89
C GLU A 371 -29.02 5.35 -5.69
N PRO A 372 -29.38 6.59 -6.08
CA PRO A 372 -28.55 7.77 -5.86
C PRO A 372 -28.20 8.02 -4.40
N GLN A 373 -26.98 8.49 -4.11
CA GLN A 373 -26.62 8.96 -2.77
C GLN A 373 -27.13 10.38 -2.52
N ASP A 374 -27.57 10.63 -1.29
CA ASP A 374 -27.75 11.97 -0.77
C ASP A 374 -26.38 12.54 -0.41
N LEU A 375 -25.98 13.63 -1.09
CA LEU A 375 -24.68 14.25 -0.86
C LEU A 375 -24.82 15.46 0.08
N PRO A 376 -23.92 15.62 1.07
CA PRO A 376 -24.00 16.71 2.03
C PRO A 376 -23.67 18.05 1.37
N ARG A 377 -24.17 19.15 1.92
CA ARG A 377 -23.69 20.49 1.59
C ARG A 377 -22.80 21.01 2.71
N PHE A 378 -21.51 21.16 2.44
CA PHE A 378 -20.54 21.50 3.47
C PHE A 378 -20.63 22.94 3.94
N LYS A 379 -20.46 23.11 5.25
CA LYS A 379 -20.29 24.40 5.90
C LYS A 379 -18.84 24.87 5.79
N ARG A 380 -18.66 26.18 5.66
CA ARG A 380 -17.34 26.81 5.49
C ARG A 380 -17.17 28.07 6.34
N ASP A 381 -17.99 28.20 7.38
CA ASP A 381 -17.85 29.26 8.37
C ASP A 381 -16.68 28.96 9.33
N GLY A 382 -15.90 29.97 9.68
CA GLY A 382 -14.72 29.79 10.54
C GLY A 382 -13.57 29.04 9.87
N PHE A 383 -12.63 28.56 10.69
CA PHE A 383 -11.54 27.72 10.23
C PHE A 383 -12.09 26.41 9.64
N THR A 384 -11.86 26.23 8.35
CA THR A 384 -12.37 25.10 7.57
C THR A 384 -11.22 24.29 6.99
N VAL A 385 -11.31 22.96 7.13
CA VAL A 385 -10.43 21.99 6.47
C VAL A 385 -11.24 21.30 5.38
N ILE A 386 -10.70 21.26 4.16
CA ILE A 386 -11.27 20.49 3.05
C ILE A 386 -10.29 19.39 2.70
N GLU A 387 -10.73 18.15 2.71
CA GLU A 387 -10.01 17.06 2.07
C GLU A 387 -10.83 16.53 0.92
N TRP A 388 -10.19 16.30 -0.23
CA TRP A 388 -10.78 15.45 -1.25
C TRP A 388 -9.79 14.38 -1.69
N GLY A 389 -10.32 13.24 -2.11
CA GLY A 389 -9.57 12.12 -2.63
C GLY A 389 -10.45 11.13 -3.35
N GLY A 390 -9.87 10.01 -3.71
CA GLY A 390 -10.64 8.90 -4.25
C GLY A 390 -9.79 7.70 -4.57
N THR A 391 -10.43 6.66 -5.07
CA THR A 391 -9.79 5.44 -5.56
C THR A 391 -10.58 4.92 -6.75
N ILE A 392 -9.91 4.15 -7.62
CA ILE A 392 -10.61 3.38 -8.63
C ILE A 392 -10.51 1.90 -8.24
N VAL A 393 -11.64 1.29 -7.97
CA VAL A 393 -11.79 -0.12 -7.59
C VAL A 393 -11.65 -0.98 -8.84
N SER A 394 -10.88 -2.06 -8.74
CA SER A 394 -10.90 -3.11 -9.75
C SER A 394 -11.92 -4.17 -9.34
N THR A 395 -13.12 -4.04 -9.90
CA THR A 395 -14.35 -4.86 -9.75
C THR A 395 -14.82 -5.18 -8.31
N LEU A 396 -16.14 -5.39 -8.17
CA LEU A 396 -16.80 -5.65 -6.89
C LEU A 396 -16.79 -7.14 -6.59
N ASN A 397 -16.43 -7.49 -5.36
CA ASN A 397 -16.86 -8.74 -4.72
C ASN A 397 -18.40 -8.85 -4.87
N TYR A 398 -18.89 -9.86 -5.58
CA TYR A 398 -20.24 -10.41 -5.39
C TYR A 398 -20.15 -11.72 -4.64
#